data_AF-A0AAX3CMV9-F1
#
_entry.id   AF-A0AAX3CMV9-F1
#
_cell.length_a   1.000
_cell.length_b   1.000
_cell.length_c   1.000
_cell.angle_alpha   90.00
_cell.angle_beta   90.00
_cell.angle_gamma   90.00
#
_symmetry.space_group_name_H-M   'P 1'
#
loop_
_entity.id
_entity.type
_entity.pdbx_description
1 polymer ?
#
loop_
_entity_poly.entity_id
_entity_poly.type
_entity_poly.pdbx_seq_one_letter_code
_entity_poly.pdbx_strand_id
1 'polypeptide(L)'
;MPVAQSRITSLTLTLLAGIVLSACSSKPEPALKKGEKAIDVAAVVRQKMPASVKDREAWAQAIAKTFASQKLAPTEENVCSVLAVAQQESNYQADPAVPGLNKIAWQEIDRRAEKMHIPVFLVHTALKIKSPNGKSYSERLDSVKTEKQLSAIFDDFIGMVPMGQKLFGSLNPVHTGGPMQVSIAFAEQHTDGYPWKIDGTVRQEVFSLRGGLWFGTYHLLNYPANYSVPLYRFADFNAGWYASRNAAFQNAVSKATGVKLALDGDLIRYDSDEAGTTELAVRRLSSQLAMSDDDIHRQLKKGDTLAFEESDLYKQVFRIADKKAGKTLPREVLPGIQLESPKITRNLTTAWFAKRVDDRRASCMARR
;
A
#
# COMPACT_ATOMS: atom_id res chain seq x y z
N MET A 1 -60.82 -23.03 -58.72
CA MET A 1 -61.87 -22.24 -58.04
C MET A 1 -61.19 -21.16 -57.20
N PRO A 2 -61.38 -19.88 -57.54
CA PRO A 2 -60.82 -18.73 -56.83
C PRO A 2 -61.87 -18.15 -55.87
N VAL A 3 -61.53 -17.91 -54.60
CA VAL A 3 -62.32 -17.16 -53.62
C VAL A 3 -61.31 -16.75 -52.52
N ALA A 4 -61.20 -15.55 -51.97
CA ALA A 4 -61.69 -14.22 -52.30
C ALA A 4 -60.79 -13.24 -51.51
N GLN A 5 -60.55 -12.04 -52.07
CA GLN A 5 -60.12 -10.88 -51.30
C GLN A 5 -61.26 -10.38 -50.43
N SER A 6 -60.98 -9.99 -49.18
CA SER A 6 -61.68 -8.87 -48.56
C SER A 6 -60.93 -8.28 -47.36
N ARG A 7 -60.55 -7.01 -47.54
CA ARG A 7 -60.62 -5.89 -46.58
C ARG A 7 -59.79 -5.98 -45.30
N ILE A 8 -58.59 -5.39 -45.40
CA ILE A 8 -57.85 -4.83 -44.27
C ILE A 8 -58.57 -3.53 -43.86
N THR A 9 -59.17 -3.54 -42.67
CA THR A 9 -59.60 -2.33 -41.96
C THR A 9 -58.77 -2.23 -40.69
N SER A 10 -58.03 -1.13 -40.60
CA SER A 10 -57.15 -0.75 -39.51
C SER A 10 -57.91 -0.65 -38.18
N LEU A 11 -57.41 -1.31 -37.14
CA LEU A 11 -57.60 -0.84 -35.77
C LEU A 11 -56.23 -0.80 -35.08
N THR A 12 -55.85 0.43 -34.76
CA THR A 12 -54.73 0.88 -33.93
C THR A 12 -54.41 -0.06 -32.76
N LEU A 13 -53.23 -0.68 -32.81
CA LEU A 13 -52.61 -1.28 -31.63
C LEU A 13 -51.46 -0.37 -31.18
N THR A 14 -51.64 0.16 -29.98
CA THR A 14 -50.79 1.08 -29.23
C THR A 14 -49.34 0.61 -29.17
N LEU A 15 -48.44 1.44 -29.70
CA LEU A 15 -46.99 1.28 -29.61
C LEU A 15 -46.56 1.60 -28.16
N LEU A 16 -46.34 0.58 -27.33
CA LEU A 16 -45.64 0.71 -26.05
C LEU A 16 -44.15 0.99 -26.36
N ALA A 17 -43.78 2.26 -26.43
CA ALA A 17 -42.38 2.66 -26.47
C ALA A 17 -41.76 2.39 -25.09
N GLY A 18 -41.01 1.29 -25.00
CA GLY A 18 -40.20 0.97 -23.83
C GLY A 18 -39.16 2.05 -23.60
N ILE A 19 -39.31 2.78 -22.48
CA ILE A 19 -38.27 3.65 -21.95
C ILE A 19 -37.13 2.74 -21.49
N VAL A 20 -36.09 2.63 -22.30
CA VAL A 20 -34.78 2.16 -21.85
C VAL A 20 -34.27 3.18 -20.85
N LEU A 21 -34.53 2.94 -19.56
CA LEU A 21 -33.81 3.58 -18.49
C LEU A 21 -32.36 3.12 -18.62
N SER A 22 -31.56 3.94 -19.30
CA SER A 22 -30.11 3.95 -19.15
C SER A 22 -29.84 4.12 -17.66
N ALA A 23 -29.57 3.00 -16.97
CA ALA A 23 -28.90 3.02 -15.69
C ALA A 23 -27.50 3.57 -15.96
N CYS A 24 -27.39 4.90 -15.96
CA CYS A 24 -26.12 5.57 -15.73
C CYS A 24 -25.60 4.99 -14.42
N SER A 25 -24.66 4.05 -14.52
CA SER A 25 -23.81 3.63 -13.43
C SER A 25 -22.99 4.87 -13.05
N SER A 26 -23.61 5.75 -12.27
CA SER A 26 -22.93 6.86 -11.62
C SER A 26 -21.97 6.22 -10.62
N LYS A 27 -20.73 6.06 -11.08
CA LYS A 27 -19.59 5.80 -10.19
C LYS A 27 -19.71 6.77 -9.03
N PRO A 28 -19.67 6.32 -7.76
CA PRO A 28 -19.87 7.22 -6.62
C PRO A 28 -18.92 8.40 -6.75
N GLU A 29 -19.46 9.62 -6.65
CA GLU A 29 -18.64 10.81 -6.44
C GLU A 29 -17.85 10.64 -5.13
N PRO A 30 -16.66 11.25 -5.01
CA PRO A 30 -15.90 11.21 -3.76
C PRO A 30 -16.79 11.68 -2.61
N ALA A 31 -17.11 10.78 -1.68
CA ALA A 31 -18.04 11.09 -0.60
C ALA A 31 -17.38 12.05 0.39
N LEU A 32 -17.56 13.36 0.17
CA LEU A 32 -17.30 14.39 1.17
C LEU A 32 -18.23 14.15 2.36
N LYS A 33 -17.72 14.25 3.59
CA LYS A 33 -18.59 14.21 4.77
C LYS A 33 -19.51 15.43 4.73
N LYS A 34 -20.71 15.30 5.30
CA LYS A 34 -21.68 16.40 5.38
C LYS A 34 -21.03 17.63 6.04
N GLY A 35 -20.89 18.72 5.28
CA GLY A 35 -20.29 19.98 5.73
C GLY A 35 -18.84 20.22 5.28
N GLU A 36 -18.17 19.24 4.67
CA GLU A 36 -16.85 19.44 4.05
C GLU A 36 -16.98 20.13 2.68
N LYS A 37 -16.10 21.11 2.42
CA LYS A 37 -16.01 21.77 1.12
C LYS A 37 -14.86 21.15 0.32
N ALA A 38 -15.12 20.86 -0.95
CA ALA A 38 -14.06 20.52 -1.89
C ALA A 38 -13.06 21.69 -1.97
N ILE A 39 -11.77 21.39 -1.87
CA ILE A 39 -10.69 22.36 -2.02
C ILE A 39 -10.03 22.24 -3.40
N ASP A 40 -9.39 23.32 -3.86
CA ASP A 40 -8.40 23.22 -4.93
C ASP A 40 -7.13 22.57 -4.35
N VAL A 41 -6.94 21.29 -4.68
CA VAL A 41 -5.82 20.48 -4.19
C VAL A 41 -4.48 21.10 -4.57
N ALA A 42 -4.31 21.62 -5.78
CA ALA A 42 -3.03 22.20 -6.21
C ALA A 42 -2.73 23.48 -5.41
N ALA A 43 -3.74 24.35 -5.23
CA ALA A 43 -3.58 25.56 -4.43
C ALA A 43 -3.20 25.25 -2.98
N VAL A 44 -3.88 24.29 -2.34
CA VAL A 44 -3.58 23.89 -0.96
C VAL A 44 -2.20 23.25 -0.86
N VAL A 45 -1.80 22.40 -1.80
CA VAL A 45 -0.44 21.84 -1.82
C VAL A 45 0.61 22.96 -1.88
N ARG A 46 0.45 23.95 -2.76
CA ARG A 46 1.36 25.10 -2.81
C ARG A 46 1.42 25.83 -1.47
N GLN A 47 0.28 26.09 -0.84
CA GLN A 47 0.19 26.79 0.43
C GLN A 47 0.86 26.01 1.58
N LYS A 48 0.60 24.71 1.68
CA LYS A 48 1.00 23.87 2.83
C LYS A 48 2.44 23.37 2.77
N MET A 49 2.96 23.16 1.55
CA MET A 49 4.33 22.69 1.37
C MET A 49 5.36 23.76 1.78
N PRO A 50 6.41 23.40 2.54
CA PRO A 50 7.47 24.34 2.90
C PRO A 50 8.10 24.99 1.67
N ALA A 51 8.43 26.28 1.78
CA ALA A 51 9.06 27.03 0.69
C ALA A 51 10.43 26.50 0.27
N SER A 52 11.12 25.77 1.14
CA SER A 52 12.42 25.13 0.88
C SER A 52 12.35 23.91 -0.03
N VAL A 53 11.15 23.35 -0.28
CA VAL A 53 10.99 22.19 -1.16
C VAL A 53 11.20 22.60 -2.61
N LYS A 54 11.99 21.82 -3.35
CA LYS A 54 12.18 22.00 -4.80
C LYS A 54 10.95 21.51 -5.57
N ASP A 55 10.73 22.06 -6.76
CA ASP A 55 9.69 21.62 -7.70
C ASP A 55 8.27 21.60 -7.10
N ARG A 56 7.95 22.52 -6.17
CA ARG A 56 6.64 22.60 -5.49
C ARG A 56 5.45 22.61 -6.45
N GLU A 57 5.61 23.23 -7.62
CA GLU A 57 4.55 23.24 -8.64
C GLU A 57 4.33 21.84 -9.24
N ALA A 58 5.40 21.07 -9.49
CA ALA A 58 5.29 19.70 -9.96
C ALA A 58 4.62 18.80 -8.92
N TRP A 59 4.92 18.99 -7.63
CA TRP A 59 4.22 18.32 -6.52
C TRP A 59 2.73 18.66 -6.51
N ALA A 60 2.38 19.95 -6.57
CA ALA A 60 0.99 20.40 -6.58
C ALA A 60 0.18 19.80 -7.73
N GLN A 61 0.74 19.81 -8.95
CA GLN A 61 0.09 19.24 -10.12
C GLN A 61 -0.03 17.71 -10.05
N ALA A 62 1.02 17.02 -9.58
CA ALA A 62 1.00 15.57 -9.43
C ALA A 62 -0.02 15.10 -8.39
N ILE A 63 -0.09 15.76 -7.23
CA ILE A 63 -1.08 15.43 -6.19
C ILE A 63 -2.50 15.76 -6.68
N ALA A 64 -2.72 16.92 -7.30
CA ALA A 64 -4.04 17.27 -7.82
C ALA A 64 -4.54 16.26 -8.88
N LYS A 65 -3.68 15.88 -9.83
CA LYS A 65 -4.02 14.85 -10.83
C LYS A 65 -4.22 13.48 -10.20
N THR A 66 -3.46 13.14 -9.16
CA THR A 66 -3.65 11.92 -8.37
C THR A 66 -5.04 11.88 -7.74
N PHE A 67 -5.42 12.91 -6.99
CA PHE A 67 -6.74 13.02 -6.35
C PHE A 67 -7.87 12.92 -7.37
N ALA A 68 -7.76 13.63 -8.50
CA ALA A 68 -8.75 13.59 -9.57
C ALA A 68 -8.88 12.18 -10.19
N SER A 69 -7.76 11.54 -10.52
CA SER A 69 -7.76 10.21 -11.17
C SER A 69 -8.28 9.09 -10.27
N GLN A 70 -7.95 9.15 -8.97
CA GLN A 70 -8.39 8.17 -7.97
C GLN A 70 -9.77 8.51 -7.38
N LYS A 71 -10.36 9.66 -7.76
CA LYS A 71 -11.64 10.16 -7.24
C LYS A 71 -11.65 10.24 -5.72
N LEU A 72 -10.56 10.77 -5.16
CA LEU A 72 -10.45 10.99 -3.73
C LEU A 72 -11.17 12.26 -3.32
N ALA A 73 -11.72 12.26 -2.11
CA ALA A 73 -12.34 13.46 -1.55
C ALA A 73 -11.25 14.55 -1.42
N PRO A 74 -11.38 15.70 -2.12
CA PRO A 74 -10.40 16.77 -2.07
C PRO A 74 -10.62 17.57 -0.80
N THR A 75 -10.19 17.02 0.33
CA THR A 75 -10.24 17.65 1.65
C THR A 75 -8.83 18.05 2.08
N GLU A 76 -8.76 19.08 2.93
CA GLU A 76 -7.49 19.51 3.51
C GLU A 76 -6.83 18.40 4.32
N GLU A 77 -7.61 17.59 5.04
CA GLU A 77 -7.10 16.45 5.81
C GLU A 77 -6.44 15.39 4.91
N ASN A 78 -7.04 15.05 3.78
CA ASN A 78 -6.45 14.09 2.84
C ASN A 78 -5.17 14.65 2.21
N VAL A 79 -5.17 15.92 1.79
CA VAL A 79 -3.97 16.57 1.24
C VAL A 79 -2.85 16.61 2.27
N CYS A 80 -3.14 17.03 3.51
CA CYS A 80 -2.16 17.07 4.58
C CYS A 80 -1.67 15.67 4.99
N SER A 81 -2.50 14.64 4.86
CA SER A 81 -2.09 13.25 5.11
C SER A 81 -1.07 12.77 4.08
N VAL A 82 -1.30 13.04 2.79
CA VAL A 82 -0.35 12.71 1.70
C VAL A 82 0.96 13.48 1.88
N LEU A 83 0.90 14.78 2.17
CA LEU A 83 2.09 15.60 2.41
C LEU A 83 2.87 15.13 3.65
N ALA A 84 2.18 14.74 4.72
CA ALA A 84 2.80 14.26 5.94
C ALA A 84 3.58 12.95 5.74
N VAL A 85 3.00 11.99 5.01
CA VAL A 85 3.68 10.74 4.65
C VAL A 85 4.89 11.04 3.75
N ALA A 86 4.72 11.81 2.68
CA ALA A 86 5.83 12.16 1.79
C ALA A 86 6.97 12.91 2.52
N GLN A 87 6.63 13.76 3.50
CA GLN A 87 7.62 14.40 4.33
C GLN A 87 8.35 13.42 5.25
N GLN A 88 7.62 12.47 5.83
CA GLN A 88 8.22 11.49 6.73
C GLN A 88 9.13 10.51 5.99
N GLU A 89 8.73 10.07 4.81
CA GLU A 89 9.44 9.04 4.03
C GLU A 89 10.67 9.59 3.31
N SER A 90 10.57 10.78 2.72
CA SER A 90 11.63 11.31 1.86
C SER A 90 12.02 12.75 2.13
N ASN A 91 11.33 13.40 3.06
CA ASN A 91 11.41 14.84 3.25
C ASN A 91 11.17 15.61 1.93
N TYR A 92 10.15 15.19 1.17
CA TYR A 92 9.78 15.73 -0.13
C TYR A 92 10.83 15.59 -1.23
N GLN A 93 11.46 14.42 -1.33
CA GLN A 93 12.42 14.10 -2.40
C GLN A 93 12.00 12.83 -3.10
N ALA A 94 11.90 12.84 -4.43
CA ALA A 94 11.49 11.63 -5.15
C ALA A 94 12.54 10.50 -5.07
N ASP A 95 13.82 10.86 -5.04
CA ASP A 95 14.95 9.93 -5.01
C ASP A 95 16.05 10.48 -4.08
N PRO A 96 15.87 10.42 -2.75
CA PRO A 96 16.84 10.96 -1.81
C PRO A 96 18.14 10.13 -1.81
N ALA A 97 19.27 10.80 -1.59
CA ALA A 97 20.52 10.12 -1.37
C ALA A 97 20.51 9.35 -0.04
N VAL A 98 20.99 8.11 -0.06
CA VAL A 98 21.17 7.27 1.13
C VAL A 98 22.65 7.32 1.53
N PRO A 99 22.99 7.88 2.71
CA PRO A 99 24.37 7.93 3.18
C PRO A 99 24.99 6.54 3.24
N GLY A 100 26.15 6.37 2.61
CA GLY A 100 26.90 5.11 2.63
C GLY A 100 26.27 3.97 1.83
N LEU A 101 25.31 4.23 0.93
CA LEU A 101 24.60 3.20 0.16
C LEU A 101 25.53 2.24 -0.58
N ASN A 102 26.61 2.75 -1.17
CA ASN A 102 27.62 1.94 -1.83
C ASN A 102 28.23 0.88 -0.89
N LYS A 103 28.58 1.26 0.34
CA LYS A 103 29.12 0.34 1.34
C LYS A 103 28.08 -0.70 1.77
N ILE A 104 26.83 -0.27 1.98
CA ILE A 104 25.72 -1.17 2.34
C ILE A 104 25.47 -2.19 1.22
N ALA A 105 25.47 -1.73 -0.04
CA ALA A 105 25.26 -2.60 -1.19
C ALA A 105 26.37 -3.66 -1.30
N TRP A 106 27.65 -3.26 -1.17
CA TRP A 106 28.77 -4.20 -1.17
C TRP A 106 28.72 -5.19 -0.01
N GLN A 107 28.42 -4.72 1.20
CA GLN A 107 28.27 -5.61 2.37
C GLN A 107 27.18 -6.67 2.16
N GLU A 108 26.05 -6.30 1.57
CA GLU A 108 24.97 -7.26 1.28
C GLU A 108 25.36 -8.24 0.16
N ILE A 109 26.08 -7.79 -0.87
CA ILE A 109 26.63 -8.66 -1.92
C ILE A 109 27.59 -9.68 -1.32
N ASP A 110 28.55 -9.23 -0.50
CA ASP A 110 29.56 -10.07 0.14
C ASP A 110 28.91 -11.08 1.09
N ARG A 111 27.98 -10.62 1.93
CA ARG A 111 27.20 -11.49 2.83
C ARG A 111 26.42 -12.57 2.09
N ARG A 112 25.81 -12.25 0.95
CA ARG A 112 25.11 -13.24 0.11
C ARG A 112 26.09 -14.22 -0.53
N ALA A 113 27.25 -13.76 -1.00
CA ALA A 113 28.29 -14.62 -1.55
C ALA A 113 28.78 -15.63 -0.51
N GLU A 114 29.08 -15.17 0.70
CA GLU A 114 29.49 -15.99 1.83
C GLU A 114 28.43 -17.02 2.21
N LYS A 115 27.15 -16.62 2.29
CA LYS A 115 26.02 -17.54 2.56
C LYS A 115 25.94 -18.67 1.52
N MET A 116 26.37 -18.40 0.29
CA MET A 116 26.40 -19.36 -0.81
C MET A 116 27.76 -20.08 -0.96
N HIS A 117 28.70 -19.87 -0.03
CA HIS A 117 30.06 -20.41 -0.07
C HIS A 117 30.84 -20.02 -1.34
N ILE A 118 30.54 -18.86 -1.91
CA ILE A 118 31.23 -18.30 -3.07
C ILE A 118 32.33 -17.35 -2.57
N PRO A 119 33.60 -17.54 -2.93
CA PRO A 119 34.67 -16.61 -2.58
C PRO A 119 34.38 -15.17 -3.04
N VAL A 120 34.43 -14.21 -2.11
CA VAL A 120 34.09 -12.78 -2.36
C VAL A 120 34.89 -12.19 -3.53
N PHE A 121 36.18 -12.51 -3.65
CA PHE A 121 37.02 -12.00 -4.74
C PHE A 121 36.52 -12.42 -6.13
N LEU A 122 35.87 -13.60 -6.25
CA LEU A 122 35.29 -14.05 -7.52
C LEU A 122 34.08 -13.19 -7.90
N VAL A 123 33.23 -12.86 -6.93
CA VAL A 123 32.07 -11.97 -7.15
C VAL A 123 32.52 -10.58 -7.56
N HIS A 124 33.50 -10.00 -6.84
CA HIS A 124 34.07 -8.70 -7.17
C HIS A 124 34.69 -8.68 -8.58
N THR A 125 35.37 -9.78 -8.97
CA THR A 125 35.92 -9.92 -10.32
C THR A 125 34.82 -10.03 -11.37
N ALA A 126 33.78 -10.82 -11.12
CA ALA A 126 32.64 -10.96 -12.03
C ALA A 126 31.90 -9.62 -12.24
N LEU A 127 31.81 -8.77 -11.21
CA LEU A 127 31.17 -7.45 -11.32
C LEU A 127 32.02 -6.40 -12.07
N LYS A 128 33.24 -6.74 -12.51
CA LYS A 128 34.03 -5.89 -13.42
C LYS A 128 33.54 -5.93 -14.86
N ILE A 129 32.58 -6.81 -15.20
CA ILE A 129 31.97 -6.80 -16.54
C ILE A 129 31.35 -5.43 -16.84
N LYS A 130 31.47 -4.99 -18.09
CA LYS A 130 30.91 -3.71 -18.53
C LYS A 130 29.40 -3.79 -18.62
N SER A 131 28.73 -2.82 -18.03
CA SER A 131 27.29 -2.60 -18.20
C SER A 131 26.99 -1.83 -19.50
N PRO A 132 25.72 -1.67 -19.90
CA PRO A 132 25.35 -1.03 -21.16
C PRO A 132 25.82 0.43 -21.31
N ASN A 133 26.11 1.12 -20.19
CA ASN A 133 26.62 2.50 -20.19
C ASN A 133 28.15 2.60 -20.28
N GLY A 134 28.85 1.48 -20.51
CA GLY A 134 30.30 1.43 -20.68
C GLY A 134 31.12 1.34 -19.39
N LYS A 135 30.55 1.66 -18.23
CA LYS A 135 31.15 1.43 -16.91
C LYS A 135 30.90 0.00 -16.44
N SER A 136 31.81 -0.55 -15.64
CA SER A 136 31.60 -1.82 -14.95
C SER A 136 30.50 -1.73 -13.89
N TYR A 137 29.89 -2.86 -13.53
CA TYR A 137 28.95 -2.90 -12.41
C TYR A 137 29.61 -2.50 -11.09
N SER A 138 30.87 -2.90 -10.88
CA SER A 138 31.68 -2.47 -9.74
C SER A 138 31.76 -0.95 -9.63
N GLU A 139 32.16 -0.25 -10.70
CA GLU A 139 32.26 1.22 -10.69
C GLU A 139 30.92 1.91 -10.44
N ARG A 140 29.83 1.31 -10.94
CA ARG A 140 28.46 1.81 -10.70
C ARG A 140 28.06 1.62 -9.23
N LEU A 141 28.37 0.47 -8.64
CA LEU A 141 28.13 0.18 -7.22
C LEU A 141 28.97 1.06 -6.30
N ASP A 142 30.25 1.30 -6.65
CA ASP A 142 31.15 2.15 -5.87
C ASP A 142 30.67 3.61 -5.75
N SER A 143 29.97 4.08 -6.79
CA SER A 143 29.46 5.44 -6.89
C SER A 143 27.96 5.60 -6.64
N VAL A 144 27.25 4.50 -6.32
CA VAL A 144 25.79 4.52 -6.10
C VAL A 144 25.43 5.37 -4.87
N LYS A 145 24.44 6.25 -5.02
CA LYS A 145 23.98 7.14 -3.95
C LYS A 145 22.49 7.05 -3.67
N THR A 146 21.70 6.56 -4.61
CA THR A 146 20.25 6.48 -4.46
C THR A 146 19.70 5.09 -4.74
N GLU A 147 18.53 4.80 -4.18
CA GLU A 147 17.84 3.52 -4.40
C GLU A 147 17.44 3.32 -5.85
N LYS A 148 17.02 4.39 -6.54
CA LYS A 148 16.73 4.33 -7.97
C LYS A 148 17.94 3.88 -8.77
N GLN A 149 19.13 4.43 -8.46
CA GLN A 149 20.37 4.02 -9.12
C GLN A 149 20.69 2.56 -8.83
N LEU A 150 20.56 2.11 -7.58
CA LEU A 150 20.79 0.71 -7.20
C LEU A 150 19.82 -0.24 -7.92
N SER A 151 18.54 0.12 -7.97
CA SER A 151 17.53 -0.63 -8.72
C SER A 151 17.88 -0.70 -10.21
N ALA A 152 18.28 0.42 -10.83
CA ALA A 152 18.66 0.44 -12.24
C ALA A 152 19.92 -0.39 -12.53
N ILE A 153 20.89 -0.41 -11.61
CA ILE A 153 22.07 -1.31 -11.70
C ILE A 153 21.61 -2.77 -11.74
N PHE A 154 20.70 -3.16 -10.86
CA PHE A 154 20.16 -4.51 -10.81
C PHE A 154 19.36 -4.87 -12.07
N ASP A 155 18.47 -3.96 -12.50
CA ASP A 155 17.63 -4.16 -13.68
C ASP A 155 18.48 -4.32 -14.96
N ASP A 156 19.52 -3.49 -15.11
CA ASP A 156 20.46 -3.62 -16.23
C ASP A 156 21.21 -4.96 -16.19
N PHE A 157 21.62 -5.42 -15.00
CA PHE A 157 22.36 -6.68 -14.84
C PHE A 157 21.52 -7.88 -15.27
N ILE A 158 20.31 -8.01 -14.76
CA ILE A 158 19.43 -9.12 -15.13
C ILE A 158 18.90 -8.97 -16.57
N GLY A 159 18.86 -7.74 -17.10
CA GLY A 159 18.51 -7.47 -18.49
C GLY A 159 19.52 -7.98 -19.52
N MET A 160 20.75 -8.34 -19.10
CA MET A 160 21.75 -8.94 -19.99
C MET A 160 21.42 -10.37 -20.41
N VAL A 161 20.57 -11.07 -19.63
CA VAL A 161 20.20 -12.46 -19.89
C VAL A 161 18.78 -12.48 -20.46
N PRO A 162 18.51 -13.23 -21.55
CA PRO A 162 17.15 -13.42 -22.04
C PRO A 162 16.22 -13.86 -20.92
N MET A 163 15.04 -13.26 -20.82
CA MET A 163 14.05 -13.50 -19.76
C MET A 163 14.52 -13.16 -18.33
N GLY A 164 15.70 -12.57 -18.14
CA GLY A 164 16.26 -12.32 -16.80
C GLY A 164 15.39 -11.41 -15.93
N GLN A 165 14.70 -10.43 -16.52
CA GLN A 165 13.71 -9.62 -15.81
C GLN A 165 12.55 -10.45 -15.25
N LYS A 166 12.03 -11.40 -16.03
CA LYS A 166 10.93 -12.28 -15.61
C LYS A 166 11.37 -13.30 -14.56
N LEU A 167 12.61 -13.79 -14.66
CA LEU A 167 13.13 -14.84 -13.78
C LEU A 167 13.73 -14.29 -12.48
N PHE A 168 14.33 -13.10 -12.51
CA PHE A 168 15.17 -12.58 -11.43
C PHE A 168 14.74 -11.20 -10.92
N GLY A 169 13.72 -10.56 -11.51
CA GLY A 169 13.28 -9.21 -11.09
C GLY A 169 12.85 -9.13 -9.63
N SER A 170 12.29 -10.21 -9.08
CA SER A 170 11.91 -10.31 -7.66
C SER A 170 13.11 -10.35 -6.70
N LEU A 171 14.32 -10.60 -7.20
CA LEU A 171 15.55 -10.62 -6.42
C LEU A 171 16.18 -9.23 -6.23
N ASN A 172 15.61 -8.21 -6.87
CA ASN A 172 16.05 -6.83 -6.72
C ASN A 172 15.94 -6.42 -5.23
N PRO A 173 17.03 -5.98 -4.58
CA PRO A 173 17.03 -5.70 -3.14
C PRO A 173 16.23 -4.45 -2.76
N VAL A 174 15.84 -3.63 -3.74
CA VAL A 174 15.04 -2.42 -3.51
C VAL A 174 13.57 -2.76 -3.70
N HIS A 175 12.82 -2.80 -2.60
CA HIS A 175 11.41 -3.19 -2.60
C HIS A 175 10.44 -2.02 -2.46
N THR A 176 10.93 -0.83 -2.13
CA THR A 176 10.16 0.41 -2.03
C THR A 176 10.80 1.51 -2.86
N GLY A 177 10.03 2.54 -3.21
CA GLY A 177 10.60 3.68 -3.94
C GLY A 177 9.73 4.92 -3.98
N GLY A 178 10.32 5.98 -4.52
CA GLY A 178 9.66 7.25 -4.73
C GLY A 178 9.50 8.10 -3.47
N PRO A 179 8.82 9.26 -3.59
CA PRO A 179 8.67 10.23 -2.50
C PRO A 179 7.89 9.73 -1.28
N MET A 180 7.11 8.66 -1.43
CA MET A 180 6.32 8.04 -0.37
C MET A 180 6.77 6.62 -0.03
N GLN A 181 7.92 6.16 -0.56
CA GLN A 181 8.50 4.83 -0.25
C GLN A 181 7.49 3.67 -0.36
N VAL A 182 6.69 3.68 -1.43
CA VAL A 182 5.65 2.66 -1.65
C VAL A 182 6.27 1.36 -2.16
N SER A 183 5.70 0.23 -1.71
CA SER A 183 6.09 -1.11 -2.17
C SER A 183 5.94 -1.26 -3.68
N ILE A 184 6.98 -1.78 -4.35
CA ILE A 184 6.95 -2.07 -5.79
C ILE A 184 5.91 -3.15 -6.10
N ALA A 185 5.83 -4.20 -5.27
CA ALA A 185 4.85 -5.26 -5.45
C ALA A 185 3.41 -4.74 -5.31
N PHE A 186 3.20 -3.81 -4.37
CA PHE A 186 1.91 -3.14 -4.25
C PHE A 186 1.59 -2.33 -5.52
N ALA A 187 2.54 -1.53 -6.02
CA ALA A 187 2.33 -0.71 -7.21
C ALA A 187 2.03 -1.56 -8.46
N GLU A 188 2.73 -2.68 -8.64
CA GLU A 188 2.51 -3.62 -9.75
C GLU A 188 1.10 -4.23 -9.74
N GLN A 189 0.48 -4.39 -8.57
CA GLN A 189 -0.89 -4.90 -8.43
C GLN A 189 -1.97 -3.82 -8.58
N HIS A 190 -1.61 -2.53 -8.52
CA HIS A 190 -2.57 -1.42 -8.43
C HIS A 190 -2.38 -0.39 -9.55
N THR A 191 -2.17 -0.82 -10.79
CA THR A 191 -1.96 0.10 -11.93
C THR A 191 -3.24 0.70 -12.50
N ASP A 192 -4.40 0.15 -12.16
CA ASP A 192 -5.68 0.54 -12.74
C ASP A 192 -6.03 2.00 -12.41
N GLY A 193 -6.36 2.77 -13.44
CA GLY A 193 -6.68 4.20 -13.33
C GLY A 193 -5.45 5.12 -13.24
N TYR A 194 -4.22 4.58 -13.36
CA TYR A 194 -3.02 5.40 -13.44
C TYR A 194 -3.07 6.35 -14.66
N PRO A 195 -3.00 7.69 -14.47
CA PRO A 195 -3.42 8.64 -15.51
C PRO A 195 -2.26 9.14 -16.39
N TRP A 196 -1.10 8.50 -16.34
CA TRP A 196 0.04 8.82 -17.20
C TRP A 196 0.51 7.58 -17.96
N LYS A 197 1.10 7.80 -19.13
CA LYS A 197 1.83 6.73 -19.81
C LYS A 197 3.07 6.37 -19.01
N ILE A 198 3.25 5.08 -18.77
CA ILE A 198 4.46 4.52 -18.17
C ILE A 198 5.47 4.27 -19.29
N ASP A 199 6.63 4.93 -19.20
CA ASP A 199 7.76 4.68 -20.09
C ASP A 199 8.74 3.74 -19.35
N GLY A 200 8.66 2.44 -19.65
CA GLY A 200 9.44 1.39 -18.97
C GLY A 200 8.58 0.50 -18.08
N THR A 201 9.08 0.17 -16.88
CA THR A 201 8.38 -0.71 -15.92
C THR A 201 7.64 0.09 -14.84
N VAL A 202 6.65 -0.54 -14.19
CA VAL A 202 5.98 0.04 -13.01
C VAL A 202 6.99 0.39 -11.92
N ARG A 203 7.96 -0.49 -11.67
CA ARG A 203 9.09 -0.26 -10.76
C ARG A 203 9.81 1.06 -11.05
N GLN A 204 10.16 1.31 -12.31
CA GLN A 204 10.83 2.55 -12.71
C GLN A 204 9.93 3.78 -12.52
N GLU A 205 8.63 3.65 -12.81
CA GLU A 205 7.67 4.72 -12.61
C GLU A 205 7.47 5.06 -11.12
N VAL A 206 7.52 4.09 -10.20
CA VAL A 206 7.43 4.36 -8.76
C VAL A 206 8.52 5.34 -8.28
N PHE A 207 9.72 5.28 -8.86
CA PHE A 207 10.80 6.23 -8.55
C PHE A 207 10.62 7.63 -9.17
N SER A 208 9.57 7.86 -9.95
CA SER A 208 9.21 9.18 -10.44
C SER A 208 8.42 9.94 -9.36
N LEU A 209 8.43 11.28 -9.42
CA LEU A 209 7.62 12.10 -8.51
C LEU A 209 6.13 11.74 -8.64
N ARG A 210 5.61 11.67 -9.87
CA ARG A 210 4.19 11.40 -10.13
C ARG A 210 3.81 9.96 -9.78
N GLY A 211 4.67 8.98 -10.07
CA GLY A 211 4.40 7.58 -9.83
C GLY A 211 4.37 7.27 -8.34
N GLY A 212 5.41 7.63 -7.60
CA GLY A 212 5.43 7.37 -6.16
C GLY A 212 4.40 8.18 -5.38
N LEU A 213 4.01 9.39 -5.84
CA LEU A 213 2.87 10.09 -5.25
C LEU A 213 1.54 9.39 -5.53
N TRP A 214 1.33 8.92 -6.76
CA TRP A 214 0.08 8.26 -7.13
C TRP A 214 -0.09 6.94 -6.39
N PHE A 215 0.91 6.05 -6.44
CA PHE A 215 0.86 4.74 -5.79
C PHE A 215 0.89 4.88 -4.26
N GLY A 216 1.65 5.82 -3.71
CA GLY A 216 1.64 6.09 -2.27
C GLY A 216 0.29 6.65 -1.80
N THR A 217 -0.31 7.58 -2.54
CA THR A 217 -1.65 8.09 -2.22
C THR A 217 -2.70 7.00 -2.33
N TYR A 218 -2.57 6.12 -3.33
CA TYR A 218 -3.44 4.95 -3.48
C TYR A 218 -3.34 4.05 -2.24
N HIS A 219 -2.13 3.71 -1.82
CA HIS A 219 -1.88 2.91 -0.61
C HIS A 219 -2.42 3.56 0.66
N LEU A 220 -2.36 4.89 0.78
CA LEU A 220 -2.81 5.60 1.97
C LEU A 220 -4.34 5.71 2.06
N LEU A 221 -5.00 6.05 0.94
CA LEU A 221 -6.38 6.54 0.95
C LEU A 221 -7.36 5.65 0.17
N ASN A 222 -6.89 4.76 -0.70
CA ASN A 222 -7.76 4.03 -1.63
C ASN A 222 -8.17 2.64 -1.12
N TYR A 223 -8.33 2.53 0.20
CA TYR A 223 -9.02 1.40 0.82
C TYR A 223 -10.00 1.93 1.88
N PRO A 224 -11.20 1.35 1.97
CA PRO A 224 -12.15 1.72 3.00
C PRO A 224 -11.62 1.28 4.36
N ALA A 225 -11.72 2.15 5.35
CA ALA A 225 -11.34 1.83 6.72
C ALA A 225 -12.17 2.67 7.68
N ASN A 226 -12.72 2.02 8.70
CA ASN A 226 -13.60 2.62 9.70
C ASN A 226 -12.81 3.09 10.94
N TYR A 227 -11.68 3.74 10.70
CA TYR A 227 -10.83 4.26 11.78
C TYR A 227 -11.37 5.56 12.36
N SER A 228 -11.28 5.69 13.69
CA SER A 228 -11.77 6.90 14.38
C SER A 228 -10.90 8.13 14.12
N VAL A 229 -9.61 7.91 13.84
CA VAL A 229 -8.63 8.97 13.57
C VAL A 229 -7.61 8.54 12.49
N PRO A 230 -7.02 9.49 11.73
CA PRO A 230 -6.05 9.19 10.67
C PRO A 230 -4.81 8.40 11.12
N LEU A 231 -4.44 8.47 12.41
CA LEU A 231 -3.29 7.80 12.99
C LEU A 231 -3.18 6.32 12.59
N TYR A 232 -4.30 5.59 12.59
CA TYR A 232 -4.31 4.16 12.24
C TYR A 232 -4.09 3.91 10.74
N ARG A 233 -4.51 4.83 9.86
CA ARG A 233 -4.13 4.76 8.44
C ARG A 233 -2.64 4.94 8.23
N PHE A 234 -1.98 5.76 9.05
CA PHE A 234 -0.53 5.92 8.98
C PHE A 234 0.23 4.70 9.48
N ALA A 235 -0.30 4.01 10.49
CA ALA A 235 0.22 2.71 10.88
C ALA A 235 0.04 1.69 9.76
N ASP A 236 -1.14 1.61 9.15
CA ASP A 236 -1.42 0.70 8.02
C ASP A 236 -0.60 1.02 6.78
N PHE A 237 -0.28 2.31 6.53
CA PHE A 237 0.61 2.69 5.44
C PHE A 237 1.98 1.99 5.57
N ASN A 238 2.49 1.91 6.79
CA ASN A 238 3.78 1.29 7.10
C ASN A 238 3.71 -0.23 7.27
N ALA A 239 2.63 -0.75 7.86
CA ALA A 239 2.50 -2.16 8.24
C ALA A 239 1.65 -3.01 7.28
N GLY A 240 0.99 -2.38 6.30
CA GLY A 240 0.03 -3.04 5.41
C GLY A 240 -1.42 -2.67 5.72
N TRP A 241 -2.28 -2.78 4.71
CA TRP A 241 -3.71 -2.45 4.85
C TRP A 241 -4.36 -3.27 5.96
N TYR A 242 -5.15 -2.56 6.78
CA TYR A 242 -5.89 -3.10 7.93
C TYR A 242 -5.04 -3.62 9.09
N ALA A 243 -3.73 -3.41 9.09
CA ALA A 243 -2.85 -3.86 10.17
C ALA A 243 -3.32 -3.40 11.56
N SER A 244 -3.78 -2.15 11.70
CA SER A 244 -4.24 -1.59 12.98
C SER A 244 -5.52 -2.26 13.50
N ARG A 245 -6.49 -2.53 12.60
CA ARG A 245 -7.69 -3.30 12.94
C ARG A 245 -7.34 -4.74 13.30
N ASN A 246 -6.45 -5.36 12.53
CA ASN A 246 -6.06 -6.75 12.74
C ASN A 246 -5.26 -6.92 14.03
N ALA A 247 -4.40 -5.96 14.39
CA ALA A 247 -3.71 -5.92 15.68
C ALA A 247 -4.71 -5.80 16.84
N ALA A 248 -5.79 -5.03 16.67
CA ALA A 248 -6.87 -4.97 17.65
C ALA A 248 -7.61 -6.31 17.79
N PHE A 249 -7.86 -7.00 16.67
CA PHE A 249 -8.43 -8.35 16.67
C PHE A 249 -7.51 -9.35 17.39
N GLN A 250 -6.20 -9.34 17.12
CA GLN A 250 -5.23 -10.17 17.85
C GLN A 250 -5.22 -9.86 19.36
N ASN A 251 -5.39 -8.60 19.75
CA ASN A 251 -5.54 -8.24 21.17
C ASN A 251 -6.84 -8.83 21.76
N ALA A 252 -7.96 -8.79 21.03
CA ALA A 252 -9.20 -9.42 21.45
C ALA A 252 -9.04 -10.95 21.58
N VAL A 253 -8.39 -11.62 20.63
CA VAL A 253 -8.04 -13.05 20.72
C VAL A 253 -7.20 -13.33 21.96
N SER A 254 -6.20 -12.48 22.24
CA SER A 254 -5.34 -12.63 23.41
C SER A 254 -6.14 -12.53 24.71
N LYS A 255 -7.09 -11.59 24.80
CA LYS A 255 -7.99 -11.48 25.96
C LYS A 255 -8.92 -12.68 26.09
N ALA A 256 -9.56 -13.10 25.00
CA ALA A 256 -10.48 -14.23 24.97
C ALA A 256 -9.81 -15.55 25.39
N THR A 257 -8.60 -15.81 24.88
CA THR A 257 -7.92 -17.12 25.02
C THR A 257 -6.90 -17.16 26.16
N GLY A 258 -6.34 -16.01 26.56
CA GLY A 258 -5.17 -15.94 27.45
C GLY A 258 -3.83 -16.18 26.75
N VAL A 259 -3.81 -16.44 25.43
CA VAL A 259 -2.57 -16.56 24.64
C VAL A 259 -2.01 -15.17 24.36
N LYS A 260 -0.70 -14.98 24.56
CA LYS A 260 -0.03 -13.73 24.21
C LYS A 260 0.32 -13.70 22.72
N LEU A 261 -0.24 -12.76 21.96
CA LEU A 261 0.09 -12.52 20.54
C LEU A 261 0.96 -11.27 20.37
N ALA A 262 1.65 -11.16 19.22
CA ALA A 262 2.58 -10.08 18.91
C ALA A 262 1.90 -8.73 18.60
N LEU A 263 0.62 -8.76 18.21
CA LEU A 263 -0.14 -7.58 17.78
C LEU A 263 0.45 -6.89 16.53
N ASP A 264 0.96 -7.68 15.59
CA ASP A 264 1.55 -7.23 14.32
C ASP A 264 0.50 -7.01 13.21
N GLY A 265 -0.71 -7.54 13.36
CA GLY A 265 -1.76 -7.47 12.35
C GLY A 265 -1.81 -8.65 11.37
N ASP A 266 -0.89 -9.61 11.49
CA ASP A 266 -0.86 -10.80 10.66
C ASP A 266 -1.82 -11.87 11.21
N LEU A 267 -2.92 -12.08 10.48
CA LEU A 267 -3.96 -13.02 10.89
C LEU A 267 -3.67 -14.46 10.43
N ILE A 268 -2.93 -14.61 9.35
CA ILE A 268 -2.56 -15.88 8.73
C ILE A 268 -1.08 -15.87 8.33
N ARG A 269 -0.58 -17.02 7.89
CA ARG A 269 0.67 -17.11 7.15
C ARG A 269 0.41 -16.81 5.67
N TYR A 270 1.27 -15.99 5.09
CA TYR A 270 1.21 -15.65 3.65
C TYR A 270 2.11 -16.56 2.80
N ASP A 271 3.05 -17.26 3.44
CA ASP A 271 4.02 -18.15 2.80
C ASP A 271 3.53 -19.61 2.73
N SER A 272 2.43 -19.94 3.41
CA SER A 272 1.91 -21.30 3.56
C SER A 272 0.43 -21.28 3.94
N ASP A 273 -0.30 -22.34 3.58
CA ASP A 273 -1.67 -22.58 4.06
C ASP A 273 -1.72 -23.14 5.51
N GLU A 274 -0.56 -23.38 6.13
CA GLU A 274 -0.48 -23.77 7.53
C GLU A 274 -0.98 -22.67 8.48
N ALA A 275 -1.63 -23.09 9.57
CA ALA A 275 -2.14 -22.18 10.59
C ALA A 275 -1.00 -21.39 11.27
N GLY A 276 -1.11 -20.06 11.25
CA GLY A 276 -0.24 -19.16 12.01
C GLY A 276 -0.57 -19.13 13.50
N THR A 277 0.24 -18.40 14.29
CA THR A 277 0.04 -18.25 15.74
C THR A 277 -1.31 -17.63 16.10
N THR A 278 -1.75 -16.60 15.37
CA THR A 278 -3.07 -15.98 15.52
C THR A 278 -4.17 -16.99 15.29
N GLU A 279 -4.11 -17.74 14.19
CA GLU A 279 -5.12 -18.74 13.85
C GLU A 279 -5.18 -19.87 14.89
N LEU A 280 -4.04 -20.41 15.31
CA LEU A 280 -3.98 -21.43 16.35
C LEU A 280 -4.58 -20.95 17.67
N ALA A 281 -4.43 -19.67 18.02
CA ALA A 281 -5.07 -19.10 19.18
C ALA A 281 -6.59 -19.01 18.99
N VAL A 282 -7.07 -18.57 17.81
CA VAL A 282 -8.50 -18.51 17.49
C VAL A 282 -9.15 -19.90 17.50
N ARG A 283 -8.48 -20.93 16.98
CA ARG A 283 -8.97 -22.33 16.99
C ARG A 283 -9.24 -22.86 18.41
N ARG A 284 -8.62 -22.30 19.46
CA ARG A 284 -8.97 -22.63 20.87
C ARG A 284 -10.38 -22.18 21.27
N LEU A 285 -10.99 -21.27 20.51
CA LEU A 285 -12.35 -20.80 20.69
C LEU A 285 -13.36 -21.55 19.81
N SER A 286 -12.94 -22.51 18.98
CA SER A 286 -13.79 -23.17 17.96
C SER A 286 -15.13 -23.67 18.51
N SER A 287 -15.12 -24.35 19.66
CA SER A 287 -16.35 -24.83 20.32
C SER A 287 -17.27 -23.70 20.78
N GLN A 288 -16.71 -22.57 21.25
CA GLN A 288 -17.49 -21.40 21.67
C GLN A 288 -18.02 -20.60 20.48
N LEU A 289 -17.27 -20.60 19.37
CA LEU A 289 -17.63 -19.94 18.12
C LEU A 289 -18.61 -20.77 17.28
N ALA A 290 -18.74 -22.07 17.58
CA ALA A 290 -19.42 -23.06 16.74
C ALA A 290 -18.91 -23.02 15.28
N MET A 291 -17.59 -22.94 15.11
CA MET A 291 -16.91 -22.88 13.81
C MET A 291 -15.90 -24.00 13.67
N SER A 292 -15.82 -24.60 12.48
CA SER A 292 -14.71 -25.50 12.16
C SER A 292 -13.40 -24.71 11.97
N ASP A 293 -12.27 -25.42 12.03
CA ASP A 293 -10.96 -24.85 11.75
C ASP A 293 -10.88 -24.24 10.34
N ASP A 294 -11.51 -24.87 9.36
CA ASP A 294 -11.59 -24.36 7.99
C ASP A 294 -12.45 -23.10 7.90
N ASP A 295 -13.56 -23.01 8.65
CA ASP A 295 -14.38 -21.79 8.70
C ASP A 295 -13.62 -20.62 9.30
N ILE A 296 -12.83 -20.89 10.35
CA ILE A 296 -11.94 -19.92 10.97
C ILE A 296 -10.90 -19.43 9.95
N HIS A 297 -10.20 -20.37 9.31
CA HIS A 297 -9.17 -20.05 8.33
C HIS A 297 -9.70 -19.20 7.16
N ARG A 298 -10.85 -19.60 6.57
CA ARG A 298 -11.48 -18.85 5.47
C ARG A 298 -11.90 -17.44 5.87
N GLN A 299 -12.26 -17.21 7.14
CA GLN A 299 -12.61 -15.88 7.62
C GLN A 299 -11.37 -15.03 7.94
N LEU A 300 -10.32 -15.62 8.52
CA LEU A 300 -9.04 -14.92 8.75
C LEU A 300 -8.36 -14.50 7.44
N LYS A 301 -8.51 -15.30 6.37
CA LYS A 301 -8.08 -14.96 4.99
C LYS A 301 -8.68 -13.67 4.44
N LYS A 302 -9.74 -13.12 5.05
CA LYS A 302 -10.32 -11.82 4.67
C LYS A 302 -9.60 -10.63 5.31
N GLY A 303 -8.57 -10.86 6.12
CA GLY A 303 -7.91 -9.87 6.96
C GLY A 303 -7.35 -8.63 6.24
N ASP A 304 -7.14 -8.72 4.94
CA ASP A 304 -6.70 -7.66 4.04
C ASP A 304 -7.86 -6.91 3.34
N THR A 305 -9.10 -7.19 3.73
CA THR A 305 -10.31 -6.57 3.19
C THR A 305 -11.19 -5.96 4.28
N LEU A 306 -12.11 -5.07 3.88
CA LEU A 306 -13.15 -4.57 4.77
C LEU A 306 -14.08 -5.69 5.25
N ALA A 307 -14.31 -6.72 4.43
CA ALA A 307 -15.26 -7.80 4.74
C ALA A 307 -14.89 -8.61 5.98
N PHE A 308 -13.66 -8.51 6.49
CA PHE A 308 -13.28 -9.17 7.73
C PHE A 308 -14.04 -8.66 8.95
N GLU A 309 -14.25 -7.35 9.07
CA GLU A 309 -14.95 -6.79 10.24
C GLU A 309 -16.45 -7.14 10.25
N GLU A 310 -16.99 -7.48 9.08
CA GLU A 310 -18.34 -7.97 8.93
C GLU A 310 -18.47 -9.48 9.17
N SER A 311 -17.36 -10.20 9.27
CA SER A 311 -17.35 -11.64 9.46
C SER A 311 -17.90 -12.05 10.82
N ASP A 312 -18.55 -13.22 10.88
CA ASP A 312 -19.02 -13.77 12.14
C ASP A 312 -17.86 -14.00 13.11
N LEU A 313 -16.72 -14.48 12.61
CA LEU A 313 -15.53 -14.71 13.42
C LEU A 313 -15.11 -13.43 14.15
N TYR A 314 -14.98 -12.32 13.42
CA TYR A 314 -14.63 -11.02 13.97
C TYR A 314 -15.60 -10.60 15.07
N LYS A 315 -16.89 -10.58 14.75
CA LYS A 315 -17.96 -10.15 15.66
C LYS A 315 -18.02 -11.03 16.92
N GLN A 316 -17.87 -12.34 16.75
CA GLN A 316 -17.94 -13.28 17.86
C GLN A 316 -16.72 -13.23 18.78
N VAL A 317 -15.50 -13.16 18.24
CA VAL A 317 -14.28 -13.01 19.04
C VAL A 317 -14.32 -11.74 19.87
N PHE A 318 -14.72 -10.60 19.29
CA PHE A 318 -14.85 -9.36 20.05
C PHE A 318 -15.92 -9.48 21.15
N ARG A 319 -17.05 -10.13 20.90
CA ARG A 319 -18.07 -10.36 21.92
C ARG A 319 -17.54 -11.17 23.11
N ILE A 320 -16.80 -12.25 22.83
CA ILE A 320 -16.18 -13.10 23.87
C ILE A 320 -15.15 -12.28 24.66
N ALA A 321 -14.29 -11.55 23.94
CA ALA A 321 -13.23 -10.74 24.52
C ALA A 321 -13.75 -9.59 25.37
N ASP A 322 -14.77 -8.86 24.90
CA ASP A 322 -15.43 -7.77 25.62
C ASP A 322 -16.07 -8.28 26.92
N LYS A 323 -16.78 -9.41 26.85
CA LYS A 323 -17.39 -10.05 28.03
C LYS A 323 -16.32 -10.42 29.08
N LYS A 324 -15.20 -10.98 28.63
CA LYS A 324 -14.09 -11.37 29.52
C LYS A 324 -13.33 -10.18 30.08
N ALA A 325 -13.24 -9.08 29.33
CA ALA A 325 -12.60 -7.84 29.76
C ALA A 325 -13.49 -6.94 30.63
N GLY A 326 -14.80 -7.19 30.67
CA GLY A 326 -15.79 -6.36 31.37
C GLY A 326 -16.01 -4.99 30.71
N LYS A 327 -15.52 -4.79 29.48
CA LYS A 327 -15.64 -3.53 28.71
C LYS A 327 -15.46 -3.78 27.23
N THR A 328 -15.97 -2.86 26.41
CA THR A 328 -15.71 -2.82 24.98
C THR A 328 -14.22 -2.56 24.72
N LEU A 329 -13.55 -3.48 24.04
CA LEU A 329 -12.17 -3.34 23.59
C LEU A 329 -12.05 -2.38 22.39
N PRO A 330 -10.89 -1.75 22.15
CA PRO A 330 -10.69 -0.99 20.93
C PRO A 330 -10.74 -1.90 19.69
N ARG A 331 -11.24 -1.37 18.57
CA ARG A 331 -11.28 -2.06 17.25
C ARG A 331 -10.11 -1.66 16.34
N GLU A 332 -9.21 -0.84 16.88
CA GLU A 332 -8.04 -0.27 16.22
C GLU A 332 -6.95 -0.11 17.27
N VAL A 333 -5.75 -0.62 16.99
CA VAL A 333 -4.59 -0.57 17.88
C VAL A 333 -3.36 -0.35 17.00
N LEU A 334 -2.40 0.46 17.46
CA LEU A 334 -1.12 0.60 16.75
C LEU A 334 -0.37 -0.74 16.76
N PRO A 335 0.02 -1.29 15.60
CA PRO A 335 0.75 -2.54 15.52
C PRO A 335 2.08 -2.50 16.28
N GLY A 336 2.41 -3.61 16.94
CA GLY A 336 3.61 -3.82 17.74
C GLY A 336 4.86 -4.18 16.95
N ILE A 337 4.98 -3.70 15.70
CA ILE A 337 6.06 -4.08 14.78
C ILE A 337 7.31 -3.21 15.02
N GLN A 338 8.48 -3.86 15.11
CA GLN A 338 9.78 -3.21 15.02
C GLN A 338 10.16 -3.01 13.56
N LEU A 339 10.65 -1.82 13.23
CA LEU A 339 11.08 -1.50 11.87
C LEU A 339 12.52 -1.98 11.68
N GLU A 340 12.72 -2.89 10.75
CA GLU A 340 14.01 -3.45 10.41
C GLU A 340 14.44 -3.02 9.00
N SER A 341 15.67 -2.53 8.88
CA SER A 341 16.31 -2.24 7.60
C SER A 341 17.82 -2.14 7.81
N PRO A 342 18.66 -2.51 6.82
CA PRO A 342 20.10 -2.24 6.87
C PRO A 342 20.46 -0.77 7.10
N LYS A 343 19.51 0.14 6.88
CA LYS A 343 19.67 1.59 7.05
C LYS A 343 19.25 2.09 8.44
N ILE A 344 18.53 1.29 9.22
CA ILE A 344 17.97 1.69 10.51
C ILE A 344 18.96 1.31 11.62
N THR A 345 19.48 2.31 12.33
CA THR A 345 20.45 2.13 13.42
C THR A 345 19.83 2.31 14.82
N ARG A 346 18.50 2.47 14.90
CA ARG A 346 17.74 2.72 16.14
C ARG A 346 16.50 1.84 16.16
N ASN A 347 16.03 1.46 17.35
CA ASN A 347 14.78 0.72 17.50
C ASN A 347 13.58 1.63 17.18
N LEU A 348 13.11 1.59 15.94
CA LEU A 348 11.91 2.29 15.47
C LEU A 348 10.74 1.31 15.39
N THR A 349 9.51 1.81 15.49
CA THR A 349 8.29 1.00 15.44
C THR A 349 7.25 1.62 14.51
N THR A 350 6.28 0.82 14.06
CA THR A 350 5.11 1.35 13.32
C THR A 350 4.38 2.42 14.11
N ALA A 351 4.26 2.25 15.44
CA ALA A 351 3.68 3.26 16.32
C ALA A 351 4.47 4.59 16.32
N TRP A 352 5.80 4.53 16.27
CA TRP A 352 6.63 5.73 16.12
C TRP A 352 6.38 6.40 14.77
N PHE A 353 6.37 5.62 13.69
CA PHE A 353 6.12 6.15 12.34
C PHE A 353 4.76 6.85 12.27
N ALA A 354 3.69 6.17 12.68
CA ALA A 354 2.33 6.68 12.63
C ALA A 354 2.17 7.99 13.40
N LYS A 355 2.74 8.08 14.62
CA LYS A 355 2.72 9.30 15.42
C LYS A 355 3.49 10.45 14.77
N ARG A 356 4.67 10.16 14.20
CA ARG A 356 5.46 11.18 13.49
C ARG A 356 4.74 11.72 12.25
N VAL A 357 4.06 10.85 11.52
CA VAL A 357 3.22 11.29 10.39
C VAL A 357 2.03 12.11 10.88
N ASP A 358 1.35 11.69 11.94
CA ASP A 358 0.21 12.43 12.47
C ASP A 358 0.61 13.83 13.00
N ASP A 359 1.75 13.95 13.68
CA ASP A 359 2.31 15.26 14.09
C ASP A 359 2.55 16.18 12.88
N ARG A 360 3.06 15.62 11.77
CA ARG A 360 3.29 16.36 10.52
C ARG A 360 1.99 16.73 9.85
N ARG A 361 0.99 15.84 9.86
CA ARG A 361 -0.36 16.10 9.34
C ARG A 361 -1.00 17.23 10.13
N ALA A 362 -0.99 17.15 11.47
CA ALA A 362 -1.52 18.21 12.34
C ALA A 362 -0.80 19.54 12.10
N SER A 363 0.52 19.53 11.94
CA SER A 363 1.30 20.71 11.60
C SER A 363 0.93 21.29 10.23
N CYS A 364 0.66 20.43 9.24
CA CYS A 364 0.15 20.85 7.93
C CYS A 364 -1.23 21.50 8.06
N MET A 365 -2.16 20.87 8.77
CA MET A 365 -3.51 21.42 9.00
C MET A 365 -3.47 22.80 9.68
N ALA A 366 -2.54 22.99 10.62
CA ALA A 366 -2.41 24.26 11.36
C ALA A 366 -1.80 25.42 10.55
N ARG A 367 -1.10 25.15 9.44
CA ARG A 367 -0.50 26.20 8.60
C ARG A 367 -1.58 27.01 7.88
N ARG A 368 -1.44 28.32 7.81
CA ARG A 368 -2.35 29.19 7.07
C ARG A 368 -1.79 29.63 5.74
#